data_AF-A0A954L5I4-F1
#
_entry.id   AF-A0A954L5I4-F1
#
_cell.length_a   1.000
_cell.length_b   1.000
_cell.length_c   1.000
_cell.angle_alpha   90.00
_cell.angle_beta   90.00
_cell.angle_gamma   90.00
#
_symmetry.space_group_name_H-M   'P 1'
#
loop_
_entity.id
_entity.type
_entity.pdbx_description
1 polymer ?
#
loop_
_entity_poly.entity_id
_entity_poly.type
_entity_poly.pdbx_seq_one_letter_code
_entity_poly.pdbx_strand_id
1 'polypeptide(L)'
;IDFNQLLPIVEAPLAVAIGITDLECEMSEFDETAIAELTSEEIRYKLSREELVDIIRGVDYPFAGKERLQFFDRDTLERVVHLVRRWCQSRVCA
;
A
#
# COMPACT_ATOMS: atom_id res chain seq x y z
N ILE A 1 -8.61 47.32 4.24
CA ILE A 1 -9.12 46.12 3.54
C ILE A 1 -9.03 45.00 4.57
N ASP A 2 -10.20 44.56 5.02
CA ASP A 2 -10.38 43.69 6.19
C ASP A 2 -10.47 42.22 5.71
N PHE A 3 -9.63 41.34 6.26
CA PHE A 3 -9.39 39.97 5.74
C PHE A 3 -10.31 38.89 6.35
N ASN A 4 -11.50 39.27 6.84
CA ASN A 4 -12.44 38.35 7.52
C ASN A 4 -13.84 38.26 6.87
N GLN A 5 -13.98 38.56 5.58
CA GLN A 5 -15.28 38.61 4.88
C GLN A 5 -15.38 37.68 3.66
N LEU A 6 -14.73 36.51 3.68
CA LEU A 6 -14.91 35.51 2.63
C LEU A 6 -15.08 34.10 3.20
N LEU A 7 -16.31 33.76 3.56
CA LEU A 7 -16.88 32.41 3.50
C LEU A 7 -18.40 32.57 3.27
N PRO A 8 -19.14 31.63 2.64
CA PRO A 8 -18.80 30.31 2.10
C PRO A 8 -19.32 30.15 0.65
N ILE A 9 -19.52 28.92 0.14
CA ILE A 9 -20.05 28.55 -1.21
C ILE A 9 -18.93 28.22 -2.21
N VAL A 10 -18.42 26.99 -2.17
CA VAL A 10 -18.82 25.92 -3.11
C VAL A 10 -18.48 24.58 -2.43
N GLU A 11 -19.52 23.88 -1.96
CA GLU A 11 -19.49 22.43 -1.81
C GLU A 11 -19.28 21.80 -3.20
N ALA A 12 -18.08 21.31 -3.48
CA ALA A 12 -17.81 20.17 -4.36
C ALA A 12 -16.28 19.94 -4.38
N PRO A 13 -15.82 18.69 -4.23
CA PRO A 13 -14.45 18.37 -3.89
C PRO A 13 -13.50 18.66 -5.06
N LEU A 14 -12.32 19.17 -4.71
CA LEU A 14 -11.13 19.29 -5.54
C LEU A 14 -10.54 17.90 -5.86
N ALA A 15 -11.37 16.98 -6.36
CA ALA A 15 -11.01 15.58 -6.66
C ALA A 15 -10.63 15.37 -8.14
N VAL A 16 -10.46 16.43 -8.94
CA VAL A 16 -10.37 16.33 -10.41
C VAL A 16 -9.02 16.81 -10.98
N ALA A 17 -7.92 16.71 -10.22
CA ALA A 17 -6.59 17.04 -10.75
C ALA A 17 -5.47 16.02 -10.49
N ILE A 18 -5.72 14.99 -9.69
CA ILE A 18 -4.83 13.84 -9.56
C ILE A 18 -5.79 12.65 -9.45
N GLY A 19 -5.82 11.78 -10.46
CA GLY A 19 -6.72 10.63 -10.52
C GLY A 19 -6.35 9.56 -9.48
N ILE A 20 -6.45 9.89 -8.21
CA ILE A 20 -6.32 9.01 -7.07
C ILE A 20 -7.65 9.14 -6.34
N THR A 21 -8.69 8.54 -6.92
CA THR A 21 -9.91 8.26 -6.16
C THR A 21 -9.54 7.21 -5.14
N ASP A 22 -9.31 7.67 -3.92
CA ASP A 22 -9.88 7.15 -2.68
C ASP A 22 -10.64 5.84 -2.90
N LEU A 23 -9.88 4.75 -3.03
CA LEU A 23 -10.39 3.42 -2.87
C LEU A 23 -9.90 3.03 -1.49
N GLU A 24 -10.75 3.25 -0.49
CA GLU A 24 -10.67 2.59 0.81
C GLU A 24 -10.77 1.08 0.54
N CYS A 25 -9.65 0.53 0.08
CA CYS A 25 -9.43 -0.89 -0.09
C CYS A 25 -9.36 -1.41 1.33
N GLU A 26 -10.46 -1.99 1.81
CA GLU A 26 -10.59 -2.62 3.11
C GLU A 26 -9.25 -3.20 3.54
N MET A 27 -8.59 -2.51 4.47
CA MET A 27 -7.23 -2.81 4.88
C MET A 27 -7.27 -4.14 5.59
N SER A 28 -7.01 -5.23 4.86
CA SER A 28 -6.66 -6.49 5.49
C SER A 28 -5.37 -6.21 6.26
N GLU A 29 -5.51 -6.07 7.58
CA GLU A 29 -4.42 -5.69 8.47
C GLU A 29 -3.50 -6.92 8.59
N PHE A 30 -2.54 -7.03 7.68
CA PHE A 30 -1.54 -8.09 7.79
C PHE A 30 -0.58 -7.73 8.92
N ASP A 31 -0.33 -8.71 9.78
CA ASP A 31 0.59 -8.55 10.90
C ASP A 31 2.02 -8.27 10.39
N GLU A 32 2.56 -7.10 10.73
CA GLU A 32 3.89 -6.67 10.31
C GLU A 32 4.98 -7.64 10.80
N THR A 33 4.79 -8.29 11.96
CA THR A 33 5.72 -9.28 12.52
C THR A 33 5.72 -10.54 11.67
N ALA A 34 4.55 -11.06 11.30
CA ALA A 34 4.43 -12.22 10.43
C ALA A 34 5.12 -12.00 9.07
N ILE A 35 4.97 -10.81 8.49
CA ILE A 35 5.64 -10.46 7.23
C ILE A 35 7.15 -10.31 7.41
N ALA A 36 7.61 -9.77 8.54
CA ALA A 36 9.03 -9.66 8.84
C ALA A 36 9.72 -11.03 8.97
N GLU A 37 9.00 -12.05 9.44
CA GLU A 37 9.51 -13.41 9.64
C GLU A 37 9.47 -14.29 8.37
N LEU A 38 8.72 -13.90 7.33
CA LEU A 38 8.66 -14.66 6.08
C LEU A 38 10.06 -14.99 5.53
N THR A 39 10.27 -16.22 5.11
CA THR A 39 11.53 -16.61 4.45
C THR A 39 11.49 -16.33 2.94
N SER A 40 12.66 -16.18 2.30
CA SER A 40 12.73 -16.00 0.85
C SER A 40 12.15 -17.17 0.07
N GLU A 41 12.28 -18.38 0.61
CA GLU A 41 11.71 -19.59 0.02
C GLU A 41 10.18 -19.59 0.11
N GLU A 42 9.61 -19.05 1.19
CA GLU A 42 8.17 -18.93 1.34
C GLU A 42 7.58 -17.92 0.36
N ILE A 43 8.21 -16.75 0.25
CA ILE A 43 7.80 -15.71 -0.72
C ILE A 43 7.80 -16.28 -2.14
N ARG A 44 8.83 -17.08 -2.47
CA ARG A 44 9.02 -17.60 -3.83
C ARG A 44 8.19 -18.83 -4.16
N TYR A 45 8.02 -19.76 -3.22
CA TYR A 45 7.46 -21.08 -3.52
C TYR A 45 6.14 -21.38 -2.81
N LYS A 46 5.85 -20.72 -1.68
CA LYS A 46 4.62 -20.99 -0.92
C LYS A 46 3.52 -19.97 -1.20
N LEU A 47 3.87 -18.71 -1.51
CA LEU A 47 2.88 -17.67 -1.74
C LEU A 47 2.37 -17.69 -3.18
N SER A 48 1.04 -17.64 -3.31
CA SER A 48 0.34 -17.41 -4.57
C SER A 48 0.50 -15.96 -5.00
N ARG A 49 0.23 -15.68 -6.28
CA ARG A 49 0.27 -14.31 -6.80
C ARG A 49 -0.69 -13.38 -6.05
N GLU A 50 -1.89 -13.88 -5.74
CA GLU A 50 -2.93 -13.15 -4.99
C GLU A 50 -2.43 -12.81 -3.59
N GLU A 51 -1.89 -13.80 -2.86
CA GLU A 51 -1.26 -13.59 -1.54
C GLU A 51 -0.16 -12.52 -1.57
N LEU A 52 0.70 -12.52 -2.61
CA LEU A 52 1.73 -11.48 -2.77
C LEU A 52 1.09 -10.09 -2.92
N VAL A 53 0.00 -9.97 -3.68
CA VAL A 53 -0.73 -8.71 -3.85
C VAL A 53 -1.37 -8.27 -2.55
N ASP A 54 -2.01 -9.19 -1.82
CA ASP A 54 -2.71 -8.90 -0.58
C ASP A 54 -1.75 -8.43 0.51
N ILE A 55 -0.59 -9.09 0.65
CA ILE A 55 0.50 -8.65 1.55
C ILE A 55 0.93 -7.22 1.22
N ILE A 56 1.13 -6.87 -0.05
CA ILE A 56 1.57 -5.52 -0.44
C ILE A 56 0.47 -4.49 -0.14
N ARG A 57 -0.82 -4.85 -0.32
CA ARG A 57 -1.94 -3.95 -0.07
C ARG A 57 -2.14 -3.71 1.42
N GLY A 58 -2.06 -4.75 2.22
CA GLY A 58 -2.38 -4.70 3.64
C GLY A 58 -1.30 -4.14 4.57
N VAL A 59 -0.07 -3.91 4.07
CA VAL A 59 0.96 -3.18 4.81
C VAL A 59 0.99 -1.72 4.39
N ASP A 60 1.18 -0.80 5.34
CA ASP A 60 1.41 0.63 5.10
C ASP A 60 2.82 0.92 4.52
N TYR A 61 3.20 0.18 3.48
CA TYR A 61 4.43 0.39 2.74
C TYR A 61 4.21 1.49 1.68
N PRO A 62 5.04 2.55 1.64
CA PRO A 62 4.89 3.69 0.72
C PRO A 62 5.28 3.32 -0.72
N PHE A 63 4.45 2.50 -1.36
CA PHE A 63 4.61 2.05 -2.74
C PHE A 63 3.61 2.75 -3.66
N ALA A 64 4.12 3.49 -4.65
CA ALA A 64 3.28 4.11 -5.67
C ALA A 64 2.75 3.04 -6.64
N GLY A 65 1.43 3.00 -6.85
CA GLY A 65 0.79 2.08 -7.79
C GLY A 65 0.26 0.77 -7.19
N LYS A 66 -0.10 0.75 -5.89
CA LYS A 66 -0.81 -0.37 -5.25
C LYS A 66 -2.11 -0.78 -5.98
N GLU A 67 -2.75 0.16 -6.68
CA GLU A 67 -3.93 -0.09 -7.50
C GLU A 67 -3.65 -0.97 -8.73
N ARG A 68 -2.41 -0.99 -9.23
CA ARG A 68 -2.01 -1.69 -10.46
C ARG A 68 -1.27 -3.00 -10.19
N LEU A 69 -1.26 -3.48 -8.95
CA LEU A 69 -0.55 -4.72 -8.57
C LEU A 69 -0.99 -5.93 -9.39
N GLN A 70 -2.25 -5.97 -9.80
CA GLN A 70 -2.82 -7.00 -10.66
C GLN A 70 -2.22 -7.08 -12.07
N PHE A 71 -1.43 -6.10 -12.51
CA PHE A 71 -0.75 -6.10 -13.81
C PHE A 71 0.74 -6.45 -13.71
N PHE A 72 1.30 -6.51 -12.50
CA PHE A 72 2.70 -6.87 -12.34
C PHE A 72 2.90 -8.38 -12.48
N ASP A 73 4.02 -8.75 -13.11
CA ASP A 73 4.52 -10.11 -13.11
C ASP A 73 4.84 -10.58 -11.70
N ARG A 74 4.79 -11.90 -11.50
CA ARG A 74 5.11 -12.53 -10.21
C ARG A 74 6.48 -12.10 -9.68
N ASP A 75 7.49 -12.05 -10.53
CA ASP A 75 8.86 -11.63 -10.18
C ASP A 75 8.90 -10.22 -9.59
N THR A 76 8.08 -9.31 -10.13
CA THR A 76 7.96 -7.94 -9.63
C THR A 76 7.25 -7.92 -8.28
N LEU A 77 6.17 -8.68 -8.13
CA LEU A 77 5.45 -8.81 -6.87
C LEU A 77 6.33 -9.39 -5.76
N GLU A 78 7.10 -10.45 -6.05
CA GLU A 78 8.08 -11.04 -5.12
C GLU A 78 9.11 -9.99 -4.66
N ARG A 79 9.65 -9.19 -5.58
CA ARG A 79 10.58 -8.10 -5.24
C ARG A 79 9.94 -7.06 -4.33
N VAL A 80 8.69 -6.66 -4.60
CA VAL A 80 7.99 -5.70 -3.73
C VAL A 80 7.72 -6.31 -2.36
N VAL A 81 7.31 -7.58 -2.27
CA VAL A 81 7.16 -8.28 -0.98
C VAL A 81 8.48 -8.37 -0.22
N HIS A 82 9.62 -8.57 -0.89
CA HIS A 82 10.93 -8.50 -0.23
C HIS A 82 11.23 -7.10 0.34
N LEU A 83 10.82 -6.03 -0.36
CA LEU A 83 10.95 -4.66 0.16
C LEU A 83 10.04 -4.42 1.36
N VAL A 84 8.78 -4.84 1.27
CA VAL A 84 7.80 -4.77 2.36
C VAL A 84 8.31 -5.53 3.59
N ARG A 85 8.81 -6.75 3.42
CA ARG A 85 9.45 -7.53 4.49
C ARG A 85 10.57 -6.77 5.16
N ARG A 86 11.50 -6.20 4.38
CA ARG A 86 12.64 -5.44 4.93
C ARG A 86 12.18 -4.19 5.68
N TRP A 87 11.12 -3.55 5.19
CA TRP A 87 10.48 -2.41 5.83
C TRP A 87 9.89 -2.81 7.20
N CYS A 88 9.10 -3.89 7.25
CA CYS A 88 8.54 -4.42 8.50
C CYS A 88 9.63 -4.81 9.50
N GLN A 89 10.70 -5.48 9.04
CA GLN A 89 11.85 -5.83 9.89
C GLN A 89 12.49 -4.60 10.55
N SER A 90 12.57 -3.48 9.82
CA SER A 90 13.14 -2.24 10.35
C SER A 90 12.26 -1.60 11.43
N ARG A 91 10.95 -1.89 11.43
CA ARG A 91 9.96 -1.33 12.37
C ARG A 91 9.76 -2.24 13.59
N VAL A 92 9.77 -3.55 13.41
CA VAL A 92 9.64 -4.54 14.49
C VAL A 92 10.91 -4.57 15.37
N CYS A 93 12.08 -4.27 14.80
CA CYS A 93 13.34 -4.21 15.54
C CYS A 93 13.71 -2.79 16.05
N ALA A 94 12.85 -1.79 15.86
CA ALA A 94 13.05 -0.42 16.35
C ALA A 94 12.43 -0.20 17.73
#